data_AF-A0A3G6RVS6-F1
#
_entry.id   AF-A0A3G6RVS6-F1
#
_cell.length_a   1.000
_cell.length_b   1.000
_cell.length_c   1.000
_cell.angle_alpha   90.00
_cell.angle_beta   90.00
_cell.angle_gamma   90.00
#
_symmetry.space_group_name_H-M   'P 1'
#
loop_
_entity.id
_entity.type
_entity.pdbx_description
1 polymer ?
#
loop_
_entity_poly.entity_id
_entity_poly.type
_entity_poly.pdbx_seq_one_letter_code
_entity_poly.pdbx_strand_id
1 'polypeptide(L)'
;MVFIWVSDWSSFPFNNSYFMKPAQKIFFFLLLWISVFNSKAQISVYKNDSIIGKLYEETERTACEYCYYQEDILGINKKIKIKIPVIIENGKLQAGRILEITNKGNIKILKFNSISDGSSSWIYLAYKRNKTLIIRKLSYNNAVYKKEIKKNDFDYLPATEVCVQNTSEIINEEISFSGSFKFIPGDCYKCPIKTEVDNCIKNGKIKYSW
;
A
#
# COMPACT_ATOMS: atom_id res chain seq x y z
N MET A 1 -10.82 -3.45 15.10
CA MET A 1 -10.07 -3.61 16.36
C MET A 1 -11.08 -3.37 17.48
N VAL A 2 -11.49 -4.44 18.17
CA VAL A 2 -12.40 -4.37 19.32
C VAL A 2 -11.64 -5.04 20.46
N PHE A 3 -11.33 -4.27 21.49
CA PHE A 3 -10.79 -4.78 22.74
C PHE A 3 -11.97 -5.29 23.57
N ILE A 4 -11.96 -6.58 23.90
CA ILE A 4 -12.80 -7.11 24.97
C ILE A 4 -11.85 -7.34 26.16
N TRP A 5 -12.02 -6.48 27.17
CA TRP A 5 -11.53 -6.69 28.52
C TRP A 5 -12.42 -7.74 29.17
N VAL A 6 -11.85 -8.84 29.66
CA VAL A 6 -12.52 -9.71 30.65
C VAL A 6 -11.61 -9.76 31.88
N SER A 7 -12.09 -9.10 32.93
CA SER A 7 -11.54 -9.05 34.27
C SER A 7 -11.76 -10.37 35.03
N ASP A 8 -10.77 -10.69 35.87
CA ASP A 8 -10.83 -11.50 37.10
C ASP A 8 -11.86 -12.64 37.20
N TRP A 9 -11.38 -13.87 37.02
CA TRP A 9 -12.00 -15.08 37.57
C TRP A 9 -11.04 -15.78 38.54
N SER A 10 -10.83 -15.14 39.69
CA SER A 10 -10.25 -15.75 40.89
C SER A 10 -11.35 -16.44 41.70
N SER A 11 -11.83 -17.60 41.24
CA SER A 11 -12.50 -18.63 42.08
C SER A 11 -13.12 -19.73 41.23
N PHE A 12 -12.34 -20.78 40.94
CA PHE A 12 -12.91 -22.10 40.62
C PHE A 12 -12.29 -23.15 41.54
N PRO A 13 -13.11 -23.94 42.26
CA PRO A 13 -12.60 -25.00 43.10
C PRO A 13 -12.03 -26.11 42.21
N PHE A 14 -10.72 -26.37 42.39
CA PHE A 14 -10.10 -27.61 41.94
C PHE A 14 -10.72 -28.77 42.72
N ASN A 15 -11.71 -29.43 42.13
CA ASN A 15 -12.01 -30.83 42.45
C ASN A 15 -12.94 -31.44 41.39
N ASN A 16 -12.32 -32.02 40.36
CA ASN A 16 -12.72 -33.33 39.86
C ASN A 16 -11.61 -33.85 38.93
N SER A 17 -10.97 -34.93 39.37
CA SER A 17 -9.99 -35.70 38.62
C SER A 17 -10.69 -36.46 37.49
N TYR A 18 -11.00 -35.75 36.40
CA TYR A 18 -11.37 -36.39 35.15
C TYR A 18 -10.13 -37.09 34.57
N PHE A 19 -10.00 -38.38 34.85
CA PHE A 19 -9.06 -39.27 34.18
C PHE A 19 -9.43 -39.37 32.69
N MET A 20 -8.92 -38.45 31.87
CA MET A 20 -9.01 -38.55 30.41
C MET A 20 -8.28 -39.82 29.96
N LYS A 21 -8.98 -40.69 29.23
CA LYS A 21 -8.41 -41.89 28.63
C LYS A 21 -7.25 -41.50 27.68
N PRO A 22 -6.19 -42.31 27.56
CA PRO A 22 -5.00 -41.97 26.77
C PRO A 22 -5.32 -41.60 25.30
N ALA A 23 -6.32 -42.23 24.68
CA ALA A 23 -6.78 -41.89 23.33
C ALA A 23 -7.36 -40.46 23.22
N GLN A 24 -8.02 -39.96 24.27
CA GLN A 24 -8.58 -38.60 24.33
C GLN A 24 -7.49 -37.53 24.49
N LYS A 25 -6.40 -37.86 25.21
CA LYS A 25 -5.23 -36.96 25.33
C LYS A 25 -4.48 -36.84 24.00
N ILE A 26 -4.33 -37.95 23.27
CA ILE A 26 -3.71 -37.96 21.93
C ILE A 26 -4.52 -37.11 20.95
N PHE A 27 -5.86 -37.24 20.98
CA PHE A 27 -6.75 -36.46 20.12
C PHE A 27 -6.68 -34.95 20.41
N PHE A 28 -6.60 -34.56 21.69
CA PHE A 28 -6.42 -33.16 22.09
C PHE A 28 -5.05 -32.59 21.69
N PHE A 29 -3.98 -33.40 21.79
CA PHE A 29 -2.64 -33.01 21.35
C PHE A 29 -2.56 -32.85 19.82
N LEU A 30 -3.23 -33.73 19.06
CA LEU A 30 -3.36 -33.63 17.60
C LEU A 30 -4.14 -32.37 17.17
N LEU A 31 -5.23 -32.04 17.85
CA LEU A 31 -5.99 -30.81 17.59
C LEU A 31 -5.18 -29.54 17.89
N LEU A 32 -4.40 -29.55 18.98
CA LEU A 32 -3.47 -28.46 19.30
C LEU A 32 -2.37 -28.33 18.25
N TRP A 33 -1.82 -29.44 17.74
CA TRP A 33 -0.84 -29.42 16.65
C TRP A 33 -1.39 -28.84 15.35
N ILE A 34 -2.64 -29.15 14.98
CA ILE A 34 -3.28 -28.59 13.78
C ILE A 34 -3.48 -27.07 13.92
N SER A 35 -3.70 -26.56 15.13
CA SER A 35 -3.88 -25.11 15.38
C SER A 35 -2.60 -24.27 15.27
N VAL A 36 -1.41 -24.90 15.37
CA VAL A 36 -0.10 -24.22 15.22
C VAL A 36 0.27 -24.02 13.75
N PHE A 37 -0.31 -24.81 12.83
CA PHE A 37 -0.17 -24.62 11.38
C PHE A 37 -1.21 -23.67 10.79
N ASN A 38 -1.54 -22.57 11.50
CA ASN A 38 -2.12 -21.41 10.84
C ASN A 38 -1.02 -20.67 10.06
N SER A 39 -0.54 -21.28 8.98
CA SER A 39 0.34 -20.60 8.03
C SER A 39 -0.42 -19.37 7.52
N LYS A 40 0.09 -18.16 7.80
CA LYS A 40 -0.39 -16.95 7.10
C LYS A 40 -0.36 -17.28 5.61
N ALA A 41 -1.48 -17.13 4.91
CA ALA A 41 -1.55 -17.37 3.48
C ALA A 41 -0.43 -16.59 2.80
N GLN A 42 0.55 -17.29 2.23
CA GLN A 42 1.68 -16.65 1.58
C GLN A 42 1.22 -16.04 0.26
N ILE A 43 1.56 -14.77 0.03
CA ILE A 43 1.11 -13.99 -1.12
C ILE A 43 2.04 -14.27 -2.30
N SER A 44 1.49 -14.73 -3.43
CA SER A 44 2.25 -14.98 -4.65
C SER A 44 2.74 -13.67 -5.30
N VAL A 45 3.97 -13.72 -5.83
CA VAL A 45 4.57 -12.66 -6.63
C VAL A 45 4.61 -13.10 -8.09
N TYR A 46 4.26 -12.18 -8.98
CA TYR A 46 4.12 -12.39 -10.41
C TYR A 46 5.13 -11.52 -11.18
N LYS A 47 5.60 -12.04 -12.31
CA LYS A 47 6.29 -11.30 -13.36
C LYS A 47 5.70 -11.75 -14.69
N ASN A 48 5.17 -10.82 -15.49
CA ASN A 48 4.48 -11.12 -16.75
C ASN A 48 3.44 -12.25 -16.58
N ASP A 49 2.56 -12.10 -15.58
CA ASP A 49 1.51 -13.06 -15.20
C ASP A 49 1.98 -14.45 -14.75
N SER A 50 3.29 -14.70 -14.70
CA SER A 50 3.88 -15.95 -14.20
C SER A 50 4.32 -15.81 -12.74
N ILE A 51 4.04 -16.80 -11.91
CA ILE A 51 4.47 -16.82 -10.50
C ILE A 51 5.99 -17.02 -10.46
N ILE A 52 6.70 -16.16 -9.74
CA ILE A 52 8.17 -16.20 -9.60
C ILE A 52 8.65 -16.51 -8.17
N GLY A 53 7.72 -16.58 -7.23
CA GLY A 53 7.96 -16.80 -5.81
C GLY A 53 6.83 -16.22 -4.97
N LYS A 54 7.07 -16.04 -3.68
CA LYS A 54 6.13 -15.48 -2.72
C LYS A 54 6.74 -14.31 -1.95
N LEU A 55 5.90 -13.42 -1.43
CA LEU A 55 6.37 -12.34 -0.57
C LEU A 55 7.11 -12.91 0.65
N TYR A 56 8.22 -12.27 0.98
CA TYR A 56 9.20 -12.59 2.03
C TYR A 56 9.99 -13.89 1.82
N GLU A 57 9.81 -14.55 0.68
CA GLU A 57 10.62 -15.70 0.27
C GLU A 57 11.99 -15.22 -0.21
N GLU A 58 13.02 -16.03 0.06
CA GLU A 58 14.37 -15.82 -0.46
C GLU A 58 14.41 -16.02 -1.97
N THR A 59 15.24 -15.25 -2.64
CA THR A 59 15.39 -15.33 -4.09
C THR A 59 16.82 -15.04 -4.50
N GLU A 60 17.32 -15.78 -5.49
CA GLU A 60 18.62 -15.54 -6.12
C GLU A 60 18.59 -14.34 -7.08
N ARG A 61 17.40 -13.78 -7.34
CA ARG A 61 17.23 -12.63 -8.22
C ARG A 61 17.81 -11.38 -7.56
N THR A 62 18.52 -10.58 -8.34
CA THR A 62 19.10 -9.31 -7.90
C THR A 62 18.17 -8.11 -8.14
N ALA A 63 17.25 -8.22 -9.10
CA ALA A 63 16.26 -7.19 -9.42
C ALA A 63 14.93 -7.81 -9.85
N CYS A 64 13.84 -7.06 -9.61
CA CYS A 64 12.47 -7.47 -9.95
C CYS A 64 11.75 -6.39 -10.76
N GLU A 65 12.22 -6.18 -11.99
CA GLU A 65 11.54 -5.27 -12.91
C GLU A 65 10.16 -5.81 -13.28
N TYR A 66 9.15 -4.94 -13.18
CA TYR A 66 7.74 -5.23 -13.46
C TYR A 66 7.15 -6.38 -12.63
N CYS A 67 7.77 -6.73 -11.50
CA CYS A 67 7.21 -7.67 -10.56
C CYS A 67 6.09 -7.02 -9.74
N TYR A 68 5.05 -7.79 -9.47
CA TYR A 68 3.95 -7.33 -8.64
C TYR A 68 3.36 -8.47 -7.84
N TYR A 69 2.69 -8.13 -6.76
CA TYR A 69 1.69 -9.00 -6.16
C TYR A 69 0.31 -8.35 -6.36
N GLN A 70 -0.75 -9.13 -6.19
CA GLN A 70 -2.11 -8.68 -6.44
C GLN A 70 -2.94 -8.71 -5.16
N GLU A 71 -3.69 -7.64 -4.92
CA GLU A 71 -4.74 -7.59 -3.90
C GLU A 71 -6.09 -7.35 -4.57
N ASP A 72 -7.13 -7.99 -4.04
CA ASP A 72 -8.50 -7.69 -4.43
C ASP A 72 -9.08 -6.66 -3.47
N ILE A 73 -9.51 -5.52 -4.01
CA ILE A 73 -10.31 -4.56 -3.24
C ILE A 73 -11.77 -4.69 -3.63
N LEU A 74 -12.65 -4.63 -2.64
CA LEU A 74 -14.08 -4.48 -2.89
C LEU A 74 -14.31 -3.06 -3.40
N GLY A 75 -14.56 -2.91 -4.71
CA GLY A 75 -15.19 -1.72 -5.25
C GLY A 75 -16.65 -1.62 -4.78
N ILE A 76 -17.33 -0.53 -5.15
CA ILE A 76 -18.72 -0.31 -4.73
C ILE A 76 -19.66 -1.39 -5.32
N ASN A 77 -19.37 -1.87 -6.55
CA ASN A 77 -20.21 -2.87 -7.25
C ASN A 77 -19.45 -4.10 -7.76
N LYS A 78 -18.12 -4.09 -7.71
CA LYS A 78 -17.28 -5.16 -8.25
C LYS A 78 -15.96 -5.24 -7.52
N LYS A 79 -15.34 -6.42 -7.54
CA LYS A 79 -13.94 -6.55 -7.13
C LYS A 79 -13.04 -5.88 -8.16
N ILE A 80 -12.02 -5.18 -7.67
CA ILE A 80 -10.99 -4.55 -8.49
C ILE A 80 -9.66 -5.14 -8.04
N LYS A 81 -8.88 -5.65 -9.00
CA LYS A 81 -7.54 -6.18 -8.78
C LYS A 81 -6.54 -5.03 -8.75
N ILE A 82 -5.72 -4.97 -7.71
CA ILE A 82 -4.67 -3.97 -7.57
C ILE A 82 -3.31 -4.67 -7.69
N LYS A 83 -2.54 -4.33 -8.71
CA LYS A 83 -1.16 -4.80 -8.89
C LYS A 83 -0.19 -3.83 -8.22
N ILE A 84 0.47 -4.30 -7.17
CA ILE A 84 1.37 -3.53 -6.32
C ILE A 84 2.81 -3.98 -6.59
N PRO A 85 3.77 -3.05 -6.81
CA PRO A 85 5.12 -3.41 -7.19
C PRO A 85 5.84 -4.18 -6.08
N VAL A 86 6.68 -5.12 -6.49
CA VAL A 86 7.57 -5.88 -5.61
C VAL A 86 9.01 -5.45 -5.84
N ILE A 87 9.75 -5.26 -4.76
CA ILE A 87 11.18 -5.00 -4.77
C ILE A 87 11.93 -6.21 -4.20
N ILE A 88 13.23 -6.26 -4.44
CA ILE A 88 14.10 -7.21 -3.77
C ILE A 88 14.95 -6.42 -2.78
N GLU A 89 14.84 -6.81 -1.51
CA GLU A 89 15.61 -6.19 -0.43
C GLU A 89 16.15 -7.31 0.46
N ASN A 90 17.47 -7.30 0.65
CA ASN A 90 18.21 -8.32 1.39
C ASN A 90 17.94 -9.75 0.89
N GLY A 91 17.92 -9.93 -0.44
CA GLY A 91 17.70 -11.23 -1.09
C GLY A 91 16.28 -11.78 -0.95
N LYS A 92 15.30 -10.96 -0.55
CA LYS A 92 13.91 -11.38 -0.36
C LYS A 92 12.96 -10.53 -1.20
N LEU A 93 11.90 -11.17 -1.70
CA LEU A 93 10.80 -10.48 -2.39
C LEU A 93 9.98 -9.69 -1.37
N GLN A 94 9.94 -8.38 -1.47
CA GLN A 94 9.21 -7.51 -0.54
C GLN A 94 8.20 -6.62 -1.28
N ALA A 95 7.09 -6.28 -0.62
CA ALA A 95 6.17 -5.30 -1.15
C ALA A 95 6.88 -3.94 -1.26
N GLY A 96 6.99 -3.39 -2.46
CA GLY A 96 7.62 -2.08 -2.66
C GLY A 96 6.77 -0.91 -2.18
N ARG A 97 5.47 -1.16 -1.93
CA ARG A 97 4.49 -0.18 -1.47
C ARG A 97 3.52 -0.86 -0.50
N ILE A 98 3.08 -0.12 0.50
CA ILE A 98 1.95 -0.49 1.36
C ILE A 98 0.68 0.16 0.79
N LEU A 99 -0.35 -0.64 0.55
CA LEU A 99 -1.67 -0.15 0.16
C LEU A 99 -2.51 0.17 1.40
N GLU A 100 -2.91 1.43 1.52
CA GLU A 100 -3.89 1.89 2.49
C GLU A 100 -5.16 2.35 1.77
N ILE A 101 -6.32 1.98 2.30
CA ILE A 101 -7.61 2.33 1.72
C ILE A 101 -8.36 3.22 2.69
N THR A 102 -8.75 4.41 2.23
CA THR A 102 -9.55 5.36 3.02
C THR A 102 -10.79 5.76 2.23
N ASN A 103 -11.87 6.08 2.94
CA ASN A 103 -13.11 6.57 2.33
C ASN A 103 -13.38 8.00 2.82
N LYS A 104 -13.73 8.90 1.89
CA LYS A 104 -14.10 10.28 2.17
C LYS A 104 -15.40 10.60 1.43
N GLY A 105 -16.53 10.46 2.12
CA GLY A 105 -17.85 10.51 1.50
C GLY A 105 -17.98 9.41 0.43
N ASN A 106 -18.35 9.81 -0.79
CA ASN A 106 -18.51 8.88 -1.92
C ASN A 106 -17.21 8.60 -2.69
N ILE A 107 -16.07 9.05 -2.17
CA ILE A 107 -14.75 8.86 -2.80
C ILE A 107 -13.96 7.84 -1.99
N LYS A 108 -13.45 6.80 -2.66
CA LYS A 108 -12.49 5.85 -2.11
C LYS A 108 -11.09 6.25 -2.56
N ILE A 109 -10.14 6.31 -1.65
CA ILE A 109 -8.76 6.73 -1.92
C ILE A 109 -7.86 5.55 -1.63
N LEU A 110 -7.14 5.10 -2.66
CA LEU A 110 -6.09 4.10 -2.57
C LEU A 110 -4.76 4.83 -2.42
N LYS A 111 -4.07 4.67 -1.30
CA LYS A 111 -2.75 5.27 -1.04
C LYS A 111 -1.69 4.19 -1.10
N PHE A 112 -0.66 4.43 -1.90
CA PHE A 112 0.47 3.53 -2.09
C PHE A 112 1.72 4.19 -1.49
N ASN A 113 1.97 3.89 -0.22
CA ASN A 113 3.10 4.45 0.54
C ASN A 113 4.35 3.63 0.28
N SER A 114 5.44 4.28 -0.11
CA SER A 114 6.75 3.62 -0.23
C SER A 114 7.29 3.22 1.13
N ILE A 115 7.92 2.06 1.19
CA ILE A 115 8.58 1.58 2.41
C ILE A 115 10.01 2.12 2.55
N SER A 116 10.59 2.70 1.49
CA SER A 116 12.03 3.00 1.45
C SER A 116 12.39 4.48 1.21
N ASP A 117 11.55 5.25 0.51
CA ASP A 117 11.93 6.60 0.04
C ASP A 117 10.97 7.72 0.49
N GLY A 118 9.97 7.38 1.31
CA GLY A 118 8.98 8.33 1.82
C GLY A 118 8.02 8.90 0.76
N SER A 119 8.08 8.43 -0.49
CA SER A 119 7.12 8.82 -1.53
C SER A 119 5.77 8.15 -1.32
N SER A 120 4.71 8.80 -1.79
CA SER A 120 3.37 8.22 -1.78
C SER A 120 2.60 8.59 -3.03
N SER A 121 1.79 7.67 -3.52
CA SER A 121 0.98 7.88 -4.72
C SER A 121 -0.46 7.45 -4.44
N TRP A 122 -1.43 8.28 -4.79
CA TRP A 122 -2.83 8.11 -4.44
C TRP A 122 -3.72 8.05 -5.68
N ILE A 123 -4.69 7.15 -5.67
CA ILE A 123 -5.74 7.04 -6.68
C ILE A 123 -7.08 7.31 -6.02
N TYR A 124 -7.80 8.29 -6.56
CA TYR A 124 -9.13 8.67 -6.10
C TYR A 124 -10.17 8.01 -7.00
N LEU A 125 -11.01 7.19 -6.39
CA LEU A 125 -12.07 6.43 -7.04
C LEU A 125 -13.42 7.03 -6.69
N ALA A 126 -14.23 7.30 -7.70
CA ALA A 126 -15.63 7.67 -7.53
C ALA A 126 -16.52 6.68 -8.29
N TYR A 127 -17.75 6.52 -7.80
CA TYR A 127 -18.75 5.74 -8.48
C TYR A 127 -19.83 6.66 -9.05
N LYS A 128 -20.03 6.59 -10.37
CA LYS A 128 -20.96 7.45 -11.10
C LYS A 128 -21.56 6.67 -12.26
N ARG A 129 -22.87 6.74 -12.46
CA ARG A 129 -23.59 6.09 -13.56
C ARG A 129 -23.26 4.59 -13.70
N ASN A 130 -23.27 3.85 -12.59
CA ASN A 130 -22.95 2.42 -12.54
C ASN A 130 -21.52 2.04 -12.99
N LYS A 131 -20.58 2.99 -12.90
CA LYS A 131 -19.17 2.78 -13.26
C LYS A 131 -18.26 3.29 -12.14
N THR A 132 -17.19 2.56 -11.88
CA THR A 132 -16.08 3.03 -11.04
C THR A 132 -15.11 3.80 -11.93
N LEU A 133 -14.78 5.02 -11.52
CA LEU A 133 -13.91 5.95 -12.25
C LEU A 133 -12.71 6.31 -11.39
N ILE A 134 -11.52 6.36 -11.99
CA ILE A 134 -10.42 7.16 -11.44
C ILE A 134 -10.73 8.61 -11.76
N ILE A 135 -10.93 9.42 -10.73
CA ILE A 135 -11.24 10.84 -10.88
C ILE A 135 -10.02 11.74 -10.69
N ARG A 136 -9.01 11.24 -9.98
CA ARG A 136 -7.76 11.95 -9.70
C ARG A 136 -6.65 10.97 -9.38
N LYS A 137 -5.45 11.27 -9.87
CA LYS A 137 -4.19 10.62 -9.51
C LYS A 137 -3.29 11.67 -8.89
N LEU A 138 -2.59 11.29 -7.83
CA LEU A 138 -1.68 12.17 -7.11
C LEU A 138 -0.42 11.39 -6.76
N SER A 139 0.74 12.03 -6.83
CA SER A 139 1.97 11.46 -6.27
C SER A 139 2.79 12.58 -5.66
N TYR A 140 3.50 12.27 -4.58
CA TYR A 140 4.50 13.16 -4.03
C TYR A 140 5.75 12.40 -3.59
N ASN A 141 6.87 13.09 -3.68
CA ASN A 141 8.19 12.55 -3.40
C ASN A 141 9.15 13.69 -3.02
N ASN A 142 10.27 13.31 -2.40
CA ASN A 142 11.38 14.22 -2.18
C ASN A 142 12.01 14.60 -3.51
N ALA A 143 12.37 15.87 -3.66
CA ALA A 143 12.94 16.42 -4.88
C ALA A 143 13.91 17.57 -4.58
N VAL A 144 14.52 18.10 -5.63
CA VAL A 144 15.38 19.28 -5.58
C VAL A 144 14.81 20.35 -6.49
N TYR A 145 14.65 21.56 -5.96
CA TYR A 145 14.26 22.75 -6.72
C TYR A 145 15.52 23.50 -7.17
N LYS A 146 15.62 23.75 -8.48
CA LYS A 146 16.71 24.51 -9.10
C LYS A 146 16.28 25.97 -9.21
N LYS A 147 16.79 26.82 -8.31
CA LYS A 147 16.49 28.25 -8.23
C LYS A 147 17.57 29.04 -8.95
N GLU A 148 17.22 29.76 -10.01
CA GLU A 148 18.16 30.68 -10.66
C GLU A 148 18.34 31.94 -9.80
N ILE A 149 19.58 32.24 -9.40
CA ILE A 149 19.93 33.45 -8.65
C ILE A 149 20.39 34.55 -9.61
N LYS A 150 21.19 34.18 -10.61
CA LYS A 150 21.64 35.03 -11.72
C LYS A 150 21.67 34.20 -12.99
N LYS A 151 21.80 34.85 -14.15
CA LYS A 151 21.87 34.16 -15.44
C LYS A 151 22.90 33.04 -15.41
N ASN A 152 22.45 31.79 -15.59
CA ASN A 152 23.26 30.57 -15.53
C ASN A 152 23.89 30.24 -14.15
N ASP A 153 23.43 30.87 -13.07
CA ASP A 153 23.88 30.63 -11.69
C ASP A 153 22.70 30.13 -10.85
N PHE A 154 22.85 28.96 -10.25
CA PHE A 154 21.74 28.21 -9.67
C PHE A 154 22.04 27.73 -8.26
N ASP A 155 21.04 27.88 -7.40
CA ASP A 155 20.96 27.24 -6.10
C ASP A 155 20.03 26.01 -6.15
N TYR A 156 20.34 25.03 -5.31
CA TYR A 156 19.67 23.73 -5.30
C TYR A 156 19.07 23.50 -3.92
N LEU A 157 17.77 23.71 -3.83
CA LEU A 157 17.04 23.69 -2.57
C LEU A 157 16.25 22.38 -2.40
N PRO A 158 16.21 21.79 -1.20
CA PRO A 158 15.37 20.63 -0.94
C PRO A 158 13.89 21.00 -1.10
N ALA A 159 13.14 20.13 -1.77
CA ALA A 159 11.76 20.35 -2.13
C ALA A 159 10.93 19.07 -1.99
N THR A 160 9.62 19.24 -1.88
CA THR A 160 8.66 18.17 -2.20
C THR A 160 8.14 18.43 -3.61
N GLU A 161 8.21 17.43 -4.46
CA GLU A 161 7.54 17.43 -5.76
C GLU A 161 6.18 16.76 -5.60
N VAL A 162 5.15 17.39 -6.16
CA VAL A 162 3.78 16.91 -6.16
C VAL A 162 3.29 16.92 -7.59
N CYS A 163 2.82 15.77 -8.06
CA CYS A 163 2.19 15.60 -9.36
C CYS A 163 0.70 15.31 -9.17
N VAL A 164 -0.14 16.04 -9.89
CA VAL A 164 -1.60 15.89 -9.82
C VAL A 164 -2.17 15.82 -11.22
N GLN A 165 -2.96 14.78 -11.47
CA GLN A 165 -3.70 14.61 -12.71
C GLN A 165 -5.18 14.36 -12.39
N ASN A 166 -6.06 15.25 -12.83
CA ASN A 166 -7.50 15.01 -12.82
C ASN A 166 -7.87 14.24 -14.08
N THR A 167 -8.70 13.20 -13.94
CA THR A 167 -9.05 12.31 -15.05
C THR A 167 -10.48 11.78 -14.88
N SER A 168 -10.98 11.02 -15.85
CA SER A 168 -12.26 10.31 -15.78
C SER A 168 -12.11 8.92 -16.42
N GLU A 169 -11.07 8.21 -16.02
CA GLU A 169 -10.72 6.89 -16.53
C GLU A 169 -11.66 5.82 -15.93
N ILE A 170 -12.31 5.02 -16.78
CA ILE A 170 -13.17 3.92 -16.33
C ILE A 170 -12.29 2.75 -15.93
N ILE A 171 -12.50 2.21 -14.73
CA ILE A 171 -11.86 0.98 -14.29
C ILE A 171 -12.73 -0.20 -14.67
N ASN A 172 -12.19 -1.12 -15.47
CA ASN A 172 -12.87 -2.34 -15.84
C ASN A 172 -12.66 -3.42 -14.77
N GLU A 173 -11.43 -3.82 -14.50
CA GLU A 173 -11.17 -4.91 -13.54
C GLU A 173 -9.88 -4.72 -12.74
N GLU A 174 -8.91 -3.98 -13.29
CA GLU A 174 -7.57 -3.91 -12.74
C GLU A 174 -7.05 -2.47 -12.66
N ILE A 175 -6.24 -2.22 -11.63
CA ILE A 175 -5.40 -1.04 -11.51
C ILE A 175 -3.97 -1.51 -11.26
N SER A 176 -3.06 -1.15 -12.15
CA SER A 176 -1.62 -1.38 -11.97
C SER A 176 -0.95 -0.11 -11.48
N PHE A 177 -0.23 -0.16 -10.35
CA PHE A 177 0.52 0.97 -9.82
C PHE A 177 1.47 1.55 -10.88
N SER A 178 2.34 0.70 -11.45
CA SER A 178 3.34 1.11 -12.45
C SER A 178 2.72 1.65 -13.74
N GLY A 179 1.50 1.20 -14.08
CA GLY A 179 0.74 1.73 -15.21
C GLY A 179 0.02 3.05 -14.91
N SER A 180 -0.31 3.32 -13.65
CA SER A 180 -1.22 4.41 -13.27
C SER A 180 -0.53 5.76 -13.15
N PHE A 181 0.71 5.81 -12.66
CA PHE A 181 1.39 7.05 -12.29
C PHE A 181 2.38 7.54 -13.35
N LYS A 182 1.88 7.84 -14.56
CA LYS A 182 2.65 8.42 -15.67
C LYS A 182 2.29 9.90 -15.83
N PHE A 183 2.90 10.75 -15.02
CA PHE A 183 2.70 12.19 -15.06
C PHE A 183 3.54 12.84 -16.16
N ILE A 184 3.00 13.85 -16.84
CA ILE A 184 3.81 14.73 -17.68
C ILE A 184 4.41 15.85 -16.83
N PRO A 185 5.53 16.47 -17.22
CA PRO A 185 6.15 17.54 -16.42
C PRO A 185 5.20 18.68 -16.05
N GLY A 186 4.21 18.97 -16.90
CA GLY A 186 3.17 19.96 -16.65
C GLY A 186 2.20 19.61 -15.52
N ASP A 187 2.10 18.34 -15.11
CA ASP A 187 1.24 17.89 -14.00
C ASP A 187 1.89 18.12 -12.63
N CYS A 188 3.20 18.40 -12.62
CA CYS A 188 4.02 18.45 -11.42
C CYS A 188 4.38 19.88 -11.03
N TYR A 189 4.58 20.09 -9.74
CA TYR A 189 5.10 21.32 -9.16
C TYR A 189 5.86 21.00 -7.89
N LYS A 190 6.67 21.97 -7.44
CA LYS A 190 7.51 21.82 -6.26
C LYS A 190 7.08 22.82 -5.19
N CYS A 191 7.26 22.43 -3.93
CA CYS A 191 7.10 23.28 -2.76
C CYS A 191 8.32 23.10 -1.84
N PRO A 192 8.66 24.10 -0.99
CA PRO A 192 9.74 23.97 -0.03
C PRO A 192 9.51 22.77 0.88
N ILE A 193 10.58 22.01 1.19
CA ILE A 193 10.50 20.78 1.99
C ILE A 193 9.86 20.97 3.38
N LYS A 194 9.90 22.19 3.94
CA LYS A 194 9.27 22.55 5.22
C LYS A 194 7.74 22.69 5.13
N THR A 195 7.19 22.78 3.93
CA THR A 195 5.74 22.87 3.70
C THR A 195 5.15 21.48 3.88
N GLU A 196 4.16 21.33 4.77
CA GLU A 196 3.44 20.07 4.90
C GLU A 196 2.83 19.64 3.57
N VAL A 197 2.85 18.34 3.29
CA VAL A 197 2.38 17.77 2.00
C VAL A 197 0.93 18.16 1.72
N ASP A 198 0.04 18.09 2.72
CA ASP A 198 -1.37 18.47 2.55
C ASP A 198 -1.53 19.95 2.17
N ASN A 199 -0.72 20.83 2.76
CA ASN A 199 -0.68 22.25 2.39
C ASN A 199 -0.13 22.45 0.99
N CYS A 200 0.91 21.70 0.61
CA CYS A 200 1.46 21.73 -0.73
C CYS A 200 0.45 21.26 -1.79
N ILE A 201 -0.33 20.22 -1.50
CA ILE A 201 -1.42 19.71 -2.36
C ILE A 201 -2.54 20.75 -2.49
N LYS A 202 -2.94 21.39 -1.37
CA LYS A 202 -4.02 22.38 -1.33
C LYS A 202 -3.64 23.67 -2.07
N ASN A 203 -2.41 24.14 -1.89
CA ASN A 203 -1.91 25.38 -2.46
C ASN A 203 -1.51 25.22 -3.94
N GLY A 204 -1.23 24.01 -4.42
CA GLY A 204 -0.98 23.78 -5.83
C GLY A 204 0.23 24.57 -6.35
N LYS A 205 0.11 25.10 -7.57
CA LYS A 205 1.14 25.85 -8.30
C LYS A 205 1.29 27.32 -7.84
N ILE A 206 0.99 27.64 -6.58
CA ILE A 206 1.26 28.97 -6.04
C ILE A 206 2.78 29.20 -6.02
N LYS A 207 3.21 30.45 -6.20
CA LYS A 207 4.61 30.84 -5.99
C LYS A 207 4.93 30.74 -4.51
N TYR A 208 5.68 29.71 -4.14
CA TYR A 208 6.27 29.61 -2.80
C TYR A 208 7.44 30.60 -2.67
N SER A 209 7.65 31.11 -1.45
CA SER A 209 8.91 31.76 -1.10
C SER A 209 9.96 30.65 -0.95
N TRP A 210 10.86 30.59 -1.92
CA TRP A 210 11.98 29.64 -1.97
C TRP A 210 13.22 30.22 -1.32
#